data_AF-A0A7S3PAX1-F1
#
_entry.id   AF-A0A7S3PAX1-F1
#
_cell.length_a   1.000
_cell.length_b   1.000
_cell.length_c   1.000
_cell.angle_alpha   90.00
_cell.angle_beta   90.00
_cell.angle_gamma   90.00
#
_symmetry.space_group_name_H-M   'P 1'
#
loop_
_entity.id
_entity.type
_entity.pdbx_description
1 polymer ?
#
loop_
_entity_poly.entity_id
_entity_poly.type
_entity_poly.pdbx_seq_one_letter_code
_entity_poly.pdbx_strand_id
1 'polypeptide(L)'
;QESLIEIDRPLFSDAWDRLRQSLISLKAKGQRTVARLTVVKGWNSDELSGYAELIALGHVSLVEVKGVTYCGKSDASNLNMSNTPWHHEVVELVQQLKVEIDKLRQDGRPNPPPEYDLACEHKHSCSVLLARVDQFTVNDPVTNERKWMTWINYDKFHELAAKHAADPSFTFDIEDYTAETPSWALF
;
A
#
# COMPACT_ATOMS: atom_id res chain seq x y z
N GLN A 1 10.96 -15.19 -6.79
CA GLN A 1 11.91 -14.73 -7.83
C GLN A 1 11.49 -15.26 -9.20
N GLU A 2 11.12 -16.54 -9.33
CA GLU A 2 10.65 -17.12 -10.59
C GLU A 2 9.36 -16.44 -11.12
N SER A 3 8.37 -16.18 -10.27
CA SER A 3 7.14 -15.46 -10.62
C SER A 3 7.36 -14.03 -11.13
N LEU A 4 8.25 -13.28 -10.50
CA LEU A 4 8.66 -11.94 -10.97
C LEU A 4 9.24 -12.01 -12.38
N ILE A 5 10.04 -13.03 -12.69
CA ILE A 5 10.60 -13.19 -14.04
C ILE A 5 9.50 -13.49 -15.06
N GLU A 6 8.53 -14.34 -14.70
CA GLU A 6 7.42 -14.73 -15.57
C GLU A 6 6.44 -13.58 -15.85
N ILE A 7 6.09 -12.81 -14.82
CA ILE A 7 5.10 -11.73 -14.87
C ILE A 7 5.74 -10.41 -15.36
N ASP A 8 6.82 -9.96 -14.71
CA ASP A 8 7.39 -8.63 -14.97
C ASP A 8 8.42 -8.62 -16.11
N ARG A 9 8.91 -9.80 -16.53
CA ARG A 9 9.88 -9.96 -17.63
C ARG A 9 11.02 -8.92 -17.56
N PRO A 10 11.77 -8.89 -16.44
CA PRO A 10 12.71 -7.82 -16.16
C PRO A 10 13.85 -7.77 -17.18
N LEU A 11 14.23 -6.56 -17.58
CA LEU A 11 15.34 -6.33 -18.52
C LEU A 11 16.72 -6.59 -17.91
N PHE A 12 16.83 -6.49 -16.59
CA PHE A 12 18.09 -6.63 -15.85
C PHE A 12 18.06 -7.89 -14.98
N SER A 13 19.16 -8.64 -14.95
CA SER A 13 19.28 -9.85 -14.13
C SER A 13 19.28 -9.58 -12.63
N ASP A 14 19.63 -8.35 -12.20
CA ASP A 14 19.64 -7.90 -10.81
C ASP A 14 18.36 -7.14 -10.39
N ALA A 15 17.29 -7.18 -11.21
CA ALA A 15 16.07 -6.41 -10.98
C ALA A 15 15.42 -6.70 -9.62
N TRP A 16 15.45 -7.96 -9.17
CA TRP A 16 14.91 -8.36 -7.87
C TRP A 16 15.65 -7.70 -6.70
N ASP A 17 16.98 -7.70 -6.74
CA ASP A 17 17.78 -7.08 -5.68
C ASP A 17 17.60 -5.55 -5.67
N ARG A 18 17.48 -4.93 -6.85
CA ARG A 18 17.14 -3.50 -6.96
C ARG A 18 15.78 -3.18 -6.38
N LEU A 19 14.77 -4.02 -6.60
CA LEU A 19 13.44 -3.85 -6.00
C LEU A 19 13.52 -3.92 -4.47
N ARG A 20 14.24 -4.91 -3.93
CA ARG A 20 14.40 -5.03 -2.48
C ARG A 20 15.14 -3.83 -1.89
N GLN A 21 16.21 -3.36 -2.53
CA GLN A 21 16.94 -2.18 -2.11
C GLN A 21 16.09 -0.90 -2.20
N SER A 22 15.22 -0.78 -3.21
CA SER A 22 14.33 0.37 -3.34
C SER A 22 13.30 0.39 -2.21
N LEU A 23 12.74 -0.76 -1.81
CA LEU A 23 11.84 -0.89 -0.65
C LEU A 23 12.54 -0.50 0.66
N ILE A 24 13.76 -0.99 0.89
CA ILE A 24 14.56 -0.59 2.06
C ILE A 24 14.80 0.92 2.07
N SER A 25 15.08 1.52 0.91
CA SER A 25 15.27 2.96 0.79
C SER A 25 13.98 3.75 1.00
N LEU A 26 12.84 3.17 0.61
CA LEU A 26 11.51 3.75 0.77
C LEU A 26 11.16 3.94 2.24
N LYS A 27 11.52 2.96 3.09
CA LYS A 27 11.34 3.01 4.55
C LYS A 27 11.95 4.26 5.21
N ALA A 28 13.05 4.77 4.65
CA ALA A 28 13.76 5.93 5.19
C ALA A 28 13.21 7.28 4.70
N LYS A 29 12.15 7.28 3.88
CA LYS A 29 11.52 8.51 3.38
C LYS A 29 10.56 9.07 4.42
N GLY A 30 10.64 10.39 4.66
CA GLY A 30 9.67 11.12 5.48
C GLY A 30 8.38 11.50 4.74
N GLN A 31 8.31 11.26 3.43
CA GLN A 31 7.09 11.47 2.65
C GLN A 31 6.15 10.26 2.74
N ARG A 32 4.86 10.46 2.45
CA ARG A 32 3.92 9.35 2.24
C ARG A 32 4.43 8.43 1.15
N THR A 33 4.51 7.14 1.45
CA THR A 33 4.97 6.10 0.53
C THR A 33 3.86 5.11 0.23
N VAL A 34 3.78 4.63 -1.02
CA VAL A 34 2.71 3.72 -1.45
C VAL A 34 3.33 2.54 -2.19
N ALA A 35 2.96 1.32 -1.78
CA ALA A 35 3.15 0.13 -2.59
C ALA A 35 1.84 -0.21 -3.29
N ARG A 36 1.81 -0.19 -4.62
CA ARG A 36 0.62 -0.58 -5.39
C ARG A 36 0.79 -1.99 -5.93
N LEU A 37 -0.12 -2.87 -5.52
CA LEU A 37 -0.21 -4.26 -5.96
C LEU A 37 -1.32 -4.37 -7.00
N THR A 38 -0.98 -4.79 -8.21
CA THR A 38 -1.99 -5.12 -9.22
C THR A 38 -2.27 -6.61 -9.16
N VAL A 39 -3.51 -6.97 -8.82
CA VAL A 39 -3.92 -8.36 -8.62
C VAL A 39 -4.64 -8.93 -9.83
N VAL A 40 -4.19 -10.10 -10.25
CA VAL A 40 -4.73 -10.86 -11.38
C VAL A 40 -5.35 -12.14 -10.84
N LYS A 41 -6.60 -12.42 -11.24
CA LYS A 41 -7.30 -13.61 -10.79
C LYS A 41 -6.61 -14.88 -11.32
N GLY A 42 -6.36 -15.82 -10.40
CA GLY A 42 -5.72 -17.11 -10.67
C GLY A 42 -4.19 -17.09 -10.69
N TRP A 43 -3.55 -15.97 -10.34
CA TRP A 43 -2.08 -15.84 -10.35
C TRP A 43 -1.53 -15.40 -8.99
N ASN A 44 -2.20 -14.46 -8.30
CA ASN A 44 -1.63 -13.80 -7.12
C ASN A 44 -1.98 -14.45 -5.77
N SER A 45 -2.93 -15.39 -5.71
CA SER A 45 -3.38 -16.00 -4.45
C SER A 45 -2.29 -16.81 -3.76
N ASP A 46 -1.37 -17.38 -4.55
CA ASP A 46 -0.37 -18.34 -4.04
C ASP A 46 0.88 -17.63 -3.49
N GLU A 47 0.96 -16.30 -3.61
CA GLU A 47 2.15 -15.49 -3.29
C GLU A 47 1.94 -14.48 -2.15
N LEU A 48 0.82 -14.56 -1.42
CA LEU A 48 0.47 -13.59 -0.37
C LEU A 48 1.57 -13.40 0.69
N SER A 49 2.22 -14.47 1.11
CA SER A 49 3.33 -14.41 2.07
C SER A 49 4.53 -13.65 1.51
N GLY A 50 4.82 -13.80 0.21
CA GLY A 50 5.86 -13.05 -0.48
C GLY A 50 5.57 -11.55 -0.54
N TYR A 51 4.32 -11.18 -0.84
CA TYR A 51 3.91 -9.77 -0.79
C TYR A 51 3.97 -9.19 0.62
N ALA A 52 3.54 -9.95 1.63
CA ALA A 52 3.64 -9.54 3.03
C ALA A 52 5.10 -9.28 3.44
N GLU A 53 6.05 -10.12 3.02
CA GLU A 53 7.48 -9.91 3.26
C GLU A 53 8.03 -8.66 2.55
N LEU A 54 7.58 -8.35 1.33
CA LEU A 54 7.97 -7.12 0.63
C LEU A 54 7.41 -5.87 1.33
N ILE A 55 6.16 -5.92 1.79
CA ILE A 55 5.56 -4.83 2.57
C ILE A 55 6.29 -4.65 3.89
N ALA A 56 6.62 -5.76 4.56
CA ALA A 56 7.38 -5.76 5.81
C ALA A 56 8.82 -5.27 5.63
N LEU A 57 9.40 -5.43 4.43
CA LEU A 57 10.69 -4.85 4.10
C LEU A 57 10.59 -3.31 3.92
N GLY A 58 9.52 -2.85 3.26
CA GLY A 58 9.36 -1.44 2.88
C GLY A 58 8.77 -0.52 3.95
N HIS A 59 8.00 -1.03 4.92
CA HIS A 59 7.27 -0.24 5.93
C HIS A 59 6.47 0.94 5.32
N VAL A 60 5.93 0.72 4.12
CA VAL A 60 5.28 1.77 3.32
C VAL A 60 4.09 2.37 4.07
N SER A 61 3.78 3.65 3.84
CA SER A 61 2.64 4.30 4.50
C SER A 61 1.31 3.66 4.12
N LEU A 62 1.15 3.34 2.84
CA LEU A 62 -0.08 2.83 2.25
C LEU A 62 0.21 1.63 1.33
N VAL A 63 -0.70 0.66 1.31
CA VAL A 63 -0.71 -0.44 0.34
C VAL A 63 -2.01 -0.39 -0.44
N GLU A 64 -1.93 -0.04 -1.72
CA GLU A 64 -3.09 -0.04 -2.63
C GLU A 64 -3.13 -1.38 -3.36
N VAL A 65 -4.18 -2.16 -3.12
CA VAL A 65 -4.44 -3.40 -3.86
C VAL A 65 -5.51 -3.10 -4.90
N LYS A 66 -5.16 -3.29 -6.17
CA LYS A 66 -6.02 -2.95 -7.30
C LYS A 66 -6.20 -4.12 -8.23
N GLY A 67 -7.45 -4.48 -8.51
CA GLY A 67 -7.80 -5.47 -9.52
C GLY A 67 -7.35 -5.04 -10.91
N VAL A 68 -6.71 -5.95 -11.65
CA VAL A 68 -6.37 -5.70 -13.06
C VAL A 68 -7.64 -5.40 -13.85
N THR A 69 -7.60 -4.38 -14.70
CA THR A 69 -8.71 -4.09 -15.62
C THR A 69 -8.30 -4.54 -17.01
N TYR A 70 -9.12 -5.37 -17.65
CA TYR A 70 -8.85 -5.81 -19.02
C TYR A 70 -9.04 -4.65 -20.02
N CYS A 71 -7.95 -4.27 -20.69
CA CYS A 71 -7.93 -3.16 -21.67
C CYS A 71 -7.95 -3.63 -23.14
N GLY A 72 -8.25 -4.91 -23.40
CA GLY A 72 -8.23 -5.50 -24.75
C GLY A 72 -7.06 -6.47 -24.97
N LYS A 73 -7.08 -7.12 -26.13
CA LYS A 73 -6.08 -8.13 -26.51
C LYS A 73 -4.88 -7.45 -27.14
N SER A 74 -3.68 -7.74 -26.67
CA SER A 74 -2.42 -7.38 -27.34
C SER A 74 -1.65 -8.65 -27.65
N ASP A 75 -0.84 -8.64 -28.70
CA ASP A 75 -0.04 -9.81 -29.12
C ASP A 75 0.96 -10.25 -28.04
N ALA A 76 1.22 -9.42 -27.03
CA ALA A 76 2.11 -9.67 -25.91
C ALA A 76 1.42 -10.22 -24.64
N SER A 77 0.08 -10.31 -24.62
CA SER A 77 -0.71 -10.61 -23.40
C SER A 77 -1.67 -11.78 -23.60
N ASN A 78 -1.60 -12.77 -22.70
CA ASN A 78 -2.56 -13.86 -22.60
C ASN A 78 -3.72 -13.55 -21.62
N LEU A 79 -3.78 -12.33 -21.06
CA LEU A 79 -4.83 -11.94 -20.12
C LEU A 79 -6.18 -11.88 -20.85
N ASN A 80 -7.20 -12.47 -20.24
CA ASN A 80 -8.57 -12.40 -20.71
C ASN A 80 -9.48 -11.89 -19.59
N MET A 81 -10.75 -11.68 -19.91
CA MET A 81 -11.71 -11.07 -18.98
C MET A 81 -11.89 -11.89 -17.69
N SER A 82 -11.69 -13.21 -17.72
CA SER A 82 -11.77 -14.07 -16.53
C SER A 82 -10.61 -13.84 -15.54
N ASN A 83 -9.54 -13.17 -15.96
CA ASN A 83 -8.43 -12.77 -15.11
C ASN A 83 -8.71 -11.46 -14.34
N THR A 84 -9.80 -10.75 -14.66
CA THR A 84 -10.25 -9.57 -13.91
C THR A 84 -10.94 -10.03 -12.63
N PRO A 85 -10.41 -9.72 -11.44
CA PRO A 85 -11.08 -10.06 -10.19
C PRO A 85 -12.27 -9.15 -9.95
N TRP A 86 -13.29 -9.70 -9.29
CA TRP A 86 -14.38 -8.91 -8.73
C TRP A 86 -13.92 -8.18 -7.47
N HIS A 87 -14.59 -7.09 -7.13
CA HIS A 87 -14.25 -6.29 -5.95
C HIS A 87 -14.20 -7.10 -4.65
N HIS A 88 -15.15 -8.01 -4.42
CA HIS A 88 -15.17 -8.83 -3.21
C HIS A 88 -13.96 -9.78 -3.14
N GLU A 89 -13.45 -10.27 -4.28
CA GLU A 89 -12.24 -11.08 -4.35
C GLU A 89 -11.00 -10.25 -3.99
N VAL A 90 -10.98 -8.96 -4.38
CA VAL A 90 -9.90 -8.04 -3.98
C VAL A 90 -9.96 -7.76 -2.47
N VAL A 91 -11.15 -7.51 -1.91
CA VAL A 91 -11.33 -7.32 -0.46
C VAL A 91 -10.86 -8.55 0.32
N GLU A 92 -11.27 -9.76 -0.11
CA GLU A 92 -10.85 -11.01 0.53
C GLU A 92 -9.32 -11.18 0.48
N LEU A 93 -8.70 -10.91 -0.67
CA LEU A 93 -7.25 -10.95 -0.81
C LEU A 93 -6.55 -9.95 0.13
N VAL A 94 -7.08 -8.73 0.27
CA VAL A 94 -6.52 -7.71 1.16
C VAL A 94 -6.63 -8.13 2.63
N GLN A 95 -7.75 -8.74 3.03
CA GLN A 95 -7.93 -9.28 4.38
C GLN A 95 -6.92 -10.39 4.66
N GLN A 96 -6.69 -11.30 3.71
CA GLN A 96 -5.68 -12.35 3.83
C GLN A 96 -4.25 -11.76 3.88
N LEU A 97 -3.96 -10.75 3.05
CA LEU A 97 -2.68 -10.04 3.06
C LEU A 97 -2.42 -9.38 4.43
N LYS A 98 -3.43 -8.73 5.01
CA LYS A 98 -3.34 -8.17 6.37
C LYS A 98 -3.00 -9.25 7.40
N VAL A 99 -3.64 -10.43 7.33
CA VAL A 99 -3.34 -11.55 8.22
C VAL A 99 -1.89 -12.01 8.09
N GLU A 100 -1.35 -12.09 6.87
CA GLU A 100 0.07 -12.45 6.68
C GLU A 100 1.02 -11.39 7.24
N ILE A 101 0.72 -10.10 7.05
CA ILE A 101 1.50 -9.01 7.66
C ILE A 101 1.44 -9.08 9.19
N ASP A 102 0.27 -9.36 9.77
CA ASP A 102 0.09 -9.51 11.21
C ASP A 102 0.89 -10.69 11.79
N LYS A 103 1.01 -11.80 11.04
CA LYS A 103 1.89 -12.92 11.41
C LYS A 103 3.35 -12.48 11.46
N LEU A 104 3.82 -11.76 10.44
CA LEU A 104 5.20 -11.22 10.39
C LEU A 104 5.46 -10.19 11.50
N ARG A 105 4.44 -9.46 11.94
CA ARG A 105 4.53 -8.54 13.08
C ARG A 105 4.73 -9.28 14.40
N GLN A 106 4.21 -10.50 14.51
CA GLN A 106 4.19 -11.31 15.74
C GLN A 106 5.28 -12.41 15.78
N ASP A 107 6.08 -12.56 14.72
CA ASP A 107 7.06 -13.64 14.57
C ASP A 107 8.35 -13.46 15.43
N GLY A 108 8.48 -12.34 16.15
CA GLY A 108 9.63 -12.02 16.99
C GLY A 108 10.85 -11.49 16.24
N ARG A 109 10.73 -11.11 14.96
CA ARG A 109 11.82 -10.50 14.19
C ARG A 109 12.29 -9.17 14.80
N PRO A 110 13.58 -8.80 14.63
CA PRO A 110 14.15 -7.59 15.24
C PRO A 110 13.53 -6.28 14.75
N ASN A 111 12.88 -6.28 13.59
CA ASN A 111 12.21 -5.12 13.01
C ASN A 111 10.86 -5.57 12.41
N PRO A 112 9.82 -5.72 13.25
CA PRO A 112 8.51 -6.13 12.78
C PRO A 112 7.88 -5.04 11.90
N PRO A 113 7.04 -5.40 10.92
CA PRO A 113 6.24 -4.42 10.20
C PRO A 113 5.30 -3.66 11.14
N PRO A 114 4.92 -2.42 10.78
CA PRO A 114 3.88 -1.68 11.49
C PRO A 114 2.52 -2.37 11.35
N GLU A 115 1.56 -2.01 12.20
CA GLU A 115 0.18 -2.46 12.06
C GLU A 115 -0.45 -1.79 10.84
N TYR A 116 -1.02 -2.60 9.95
CA TYR A 116 -1.82 -2.15 8.81
C TYR A 116 -3.26 -2.58 9.01
N ASP A 117 -4.18 -1.72 8.58
CA ASP A 117 -5.61 -2.04 8.62
C ASP A 117 -6.34 -1.42 7.41
N LEU A 118 -7.52 -1.94 7.10
CA LEU A 118 -8.31 -1.50 5.95
C LEU A 118 -8.86 -0.10 6.23
N ALA A 119 -8.44 0.87 5.43
CA ALA A 119 -8.83 2.26 5.60
C ALA A 119 -9.93 2.67 4.62
N CYS A 120 -9.81 2.24 3.36
CA CYS A 120 -10.70 2.66 2.28
C CYS A 120 -10.96 1.55 1.27
N GLU A 121 -12.11 1.61 0.62
CA GLU A 121 -12.38 0.89 -0.63
C GLU A 121 -12.97 1.81 -1.70
N HIS A 122 -12.73 1.45 -2.95
CA HIS A 122 -13.38 2.09 -4.09
C HIS A 122 -13.85 1.01 -5.08
N LYS A 123 -15.12 0.63 -4.91
CA LYS A 123 -15.75 -0.47 -5.67
C LYS A 123 -15.67 -0.30 -7.18
N HIS A 124 -15.81 0.93 -7.68
CA HIS A 124 -15.81 1.20 -9.12
C HIS A 124 -14.44 1.00 -9.77
N SER A 125 -13.33 1.24 -9.05
CA SER A 125 -11.98 0.98 -9.56
C SER A 125 -11.40 -0.35 -9.09
N CYS A 126 -12.20 -1.18 -8.40
CA CYS A 126 -11.78 -2.46 -7.83
C CYS A 126 -10.50 -2.29 -6.98
N SER A 127 -10.49 -1.30 -6.08
CA SER A 127 -9.30 -0.92 -5.31
C SER A 127 -9.60 -0.89 -3.81
N VAL A 128 -8.68 -1.41 -3.00
CA VAL A 128 -8.77 -1.44 -1.54
C VAL A 128 -7.44 -0.92 -0.97
N LEU A 129 -7.51 -0.14 0.09
CA LEU A 129 -6.35 0.53 0.70
C LEU A 129 -6.12 0.00 2.12
N LEU A 130 -4.95 -0.58 2.35
CA LEU A 130 -4.40 -0.72 3.70
C LEU A 130 -3.59 0.51 4.05
N ALA A 131 -3.74 0.99 5.28
CA ALA A 131 -2.97 2.11 5.79
C ALA A 131 -2.31 1.75 7.12
N ARG A 132 -1.13 2.33 7.37
CA ARG A 132 -0.45 2.24 8.65
C ARG A 132 -1.28 2.87 9.75
N VAL A 133 -1.58 2.10 10.79
CA VAL A 133 -2.40 2.56 11.92
C VAL A 133 -1.69 3.65 12.70
N ASP A 134 -0.37 3.53 12.89
CA ASP A 134 0.43 4.50 13.64
C ASP A 134 0.59 5.86 12.95
N GLN A 135 0.41 5.92 11.62
CA GLN A 135 0.52 7.17 10.84
C GLN A 135 -0.84 7.80 10.52
N PHE A 136 -1.89 7.00 10.36
CA PHE A 136 -3.16 7.46 9.80
C PHE A 136 -4.33 7.23 10.73
N THR A 137 -4.13 7.02 12.03
CA THR A 137 -5.25 6.92 12.97
C THR A 137 -5.08 7.84 14.16
N VAL A 138 -6.20 8.39 14.61
CA VAL A 138 -6.33 9.13 15.87
C VAL A 138 -7.54 8.58 16.62
N ASN A 139 -7.47 8.57 17.96
CA ASN A 139 -8.64 8.22 18.76
C ASN A 139 -9.50 9.47 18.97
N ASP A 140 -10.80 9.34 18.75
CA ASP A 140 -11.75 10.38 19.10
C ASP A 140 -11.68 10.68 20.61
N PRO A 141 -11.48 11.94 21.04
CA PRO A 141 -11.30 12.26 22.46
C PRO A 141 -12.56 12.04 23.30
N VAL A 142 -13.73 11.90 22.67
CA VAL A 142 -15.02 11.68 23.34
C VAL A 142 -15.43 10.21 23.28
N THR A 143 -15.42 9.59 22.10
CA THR A 143 -15.90 8.21 21.93
C THR A 143 -14.79 7.17 22.12
N ASN A 144 -13.52 7.59 22.10
CA ASN A 144 -12.34 6.71 22.06
C ASN A 144 -12.33 5.74 20.86
N GLU A 145 -13.13 6.03 19.84
CA GLU A 145 -13.16 5.27 18.59
C GLU A 145 -12.02 5.72 17.68
N ARG A 146 -11.44 4.75 16.96
CA ARG A 146 -10.37 4.98 15.98
C ARG A 146 -10.96 5.70 14.76
N LYS A 147 -10.37 6.83 14.38
CA LYS A 147 -10.68 7.59 13.16
C LYS A 147 -9.51 7.54 12.19
N TRP A 148 -9.81 7.30 10.92
CA TRP A 148 -8.82 7.32 9.86
C TRP A 148 -8.52 8.75 9.41
N MET A 149 -7.25 9.06 9.25
CA MET A 149 -6.70 10.36 8.81
C MET A 149 -5.95 10.22 7.48
N THR A 150 -6.42 9.35 6.57
CA THR A 150 -5.71 9.05 5.31
C THR A 150 -5.84 10.18 4.28
N TRP A 151 -6.79 11.09 4.45
CA TRP A 151 -6.96 12.22 3.53
C TRP A 151 -5.78 13.19 3.59
N ILE A 152 -5.60 13.97 2.54
CA ILE A 152 -4.54 14.99 2.44
C ILE A 152 -5.18 16.35 2.68
N ASN A 153 -4.68 17.07 3.67
CA ASN A 153 -4.92 18.50 3.79
C ASN A 153 -3.96 19.23 2.84
N TYR A 154 -4.40 19.47 1.60
CA TYR A 154 -3.56 20.09 0.56
C TYR A 154 -3.10 21.49 0.91
N ASP A 155 -3.96 22.31 1.52
CA ASP A 155 -3.60 23.66 1.94
C ASP A 155 -2.45 23.61 2.96
N LYS A 156 -2.56 22.70 3.93
CA LYS A 156 -1.50 22.49 4.94
C LYS A 156 -0.24 21.92 4.33
N PHE A 157 -0.35 20.94 3.43
CA PHE A 157 0.79 20.38 2.71
C PHE A 157 1.54 21.46 1.92
N HIS A 158 0.83 22.31 1.18
CA HIS A 158 1.45 23.41 0.42
C HIS A 158 2.12 24.43 1.33
N GLU A 159 1.52 24.77 2.49
CA GLU A 159 2.13 25.64 3.49
C GLU A 159 3.46 25.05 4.00
N LEU A 160 3.48 23.78 4.39
CA LEU A 160 4.65 23.09 4.92
C LEU A 160 5.74 22.90 3.86
N ALA A 161 5.35 22.53 2.65
CA ALA A 161 6.26 22.39 1.51
C ALA A 161 6.92 23.73 1.15
N ALA A 162 6.17 24.85 1.19
CA ALA A 162 6.72 26.18 0.97
C ALA A 162 7.72 26.58 2.05
N LYS A 163 7.45 26.26 3.33
CA LYS A 163 8.40 26.48 4.44
C LYS A 163 9.68 25.67 4.26
N HIS A 164 9.57 24.39 3.93
CA HIS A 164 10.75 23.53 3.66
C HIS A 164 11.56 24.02 2.46
N ALA A 165 10.89 24.52 1.41
CA ALA A 165 11.57 25.08 0.24
C ALA A 165 12.32 26.37 0.56
N ALA A 166 11.81 27.19 1.49
CA ALA A 166 12.46 28.41 1.96
C ALA A 166 13.60 28.14 2.96
N ASP A 167 13.44 27.12 3.81
CA ASP A 167 14.43 26.68 4.81
C ASP A 167 14.50 25.14 4.83
N PRO A 168 15.52 24.53 4.17
CA PRO A 168 15.69 23.08 4.16
C PRO A 168 15.92 22.43 5.53
N SER A 169 16.22 23.21 6.57
CA SER A 169 16.32 22.70 7.94
C SER A 169 14.96 22.49 8.62
N PHE A 170 13.91 23.16 8.13
CA PHE A 170 12.53 22.91 8.55
C PHE A 170 12.04 21.60 7.93
N THR A 171 11.77 20.59 8.75
CA THR A 171 11.16 19.33 8.32
C THR A 171 9.72 19.23 8.79
N PHE A 172 8.93 18.43 8.09
CA PHE A 172 7.56 18.09 8.47
C PHE A 172 7.31 16.63 8.12
N ASP A 173 6.45 15.99 8.90
CA ASP A 173 6.13 14.57 8.78
C ASP A 173 4.75 14.38 8.16
N ILE A 174 4.38 13.12 7.93
CA ILE A 174 3.16 12.73 7.22
C ILE A 174 1.91 13.26 7.95
N GLU A 175 1.94 13.14 9.26
CA GLU A 175 0.88 13.47 10.22
C GLU A 175 0.51 14.95 10.16
N ASP A 176 1.47 15.84 9.85
CA ASP A 176 1.31 17.30 9.83
C ASP A 176 0.33 17.80 8.75
N TYR A 177 0.06 16.99 7.74
CA TYR A 177 -0.86 17.30 6.63
C TYR A 177 -1.91 16.21 6.40
N THR A 178 -2.16 15.38 7.41
CA THR A 178 -3.31 14.47 7.40
C THR A 178 -4.63 15.20 7.64
N ALA A 179 -5.71 14.64 7.11
CA ALA A 179 -7.08 15.08 7.37
C ALA A 179 -7.99 13.87 7.53
N GLU A 180 -9.11 14.06 8.23
CA GLU A 180 -10.09 13.00 8.44
C GLU A 180 -10.55 12.40 7.11
N THR A 181 -10.59 11.08 7.08
CA THR A 181 -11.00 10.31 5.91
C THR A 181 -12.48 10.53 5.70
N PRO A 182 -12.93 10.98 4.51
CA PRO A 182 -14.34 11.19 4.26
C PRO A 182 -15.16 9.93 4.51
N SER A 183 -16.34 10.05 5.10
CA SER A 183 -17.18 8.91 5.46
C SER A 183 -17.56 8.02 4.28
N TRP A 184 -17.67 8.59 3.08
CA TRP A 184 -17.95 7.84 1.84
C TRP A 184 -16.75 7.05 1.31
N ALA A 185 -15.55 7.32 1.81
CA ALA A 185 -14.31 6.66 1.41
C ALA A 185 -13.85 5.58 2.39
N LEU A 186 -14.44 5.52 3.60
CA LEU A 186 -14.12 4.52 4.61
C LEU A 186 -14.50 3.11 4.12
N PHE A 187 -13.74 2.11 4.57
CA PHE A 187 -14.06 0.68 4.39
C PHE A 187 -15.26 0.26 5.25
#